data_AF-A0A395NHV6-F1
#
_entry.id   AF-A0A395NHV6-F1
#
_cell.length_a   1.000
_cell.length_b   1.000
_cell.length_c   1.000
_cell.angle_alpha   90.00
_cell.angle_beta   90.00
_cell.angle_gamma   90.00
#
_symmetry.space_group_name_H-M   'P 1'
#
loop_
_entity.id
_entity.type
_entity.pdbx_description
1 polymer ?
#
loop_
_entity_poly.entity_id
_entity_poly.type
_entity_poly.pdbx_seq_one_letter_code
_entity_poly.pdbx_strand_id
1 'polypeptide(L)'
;MGQFDWFKKIGATDEAVAVLNDQPYLFTTLIVVLVVLILEGVLLWFIHWATFKPSQKKAPKKGAAKSGGGGGLLSRLTPGRSGADNTRRAPGGS
;
A
#
# COMPACT_ATOMS: atom_id res chain seq x y z
N MET A 1 -41.80 -29.56 -16.32
CA MET A 1 -40.66 -28.63 -16.43
C MET A 1 -40.10 -28.48 -15.02
N GLY A 2 -38.91 -29.04 -14.79
CA GLY A 2 -38.19 -28.87 -13.53
C GLY A 2 -37.77 -27.42 -13.33
N GLN A 3 -37.66 -26.99 -12.08
CA GLN A 3 -37.29 -25.63 -11.70
C GLN A 3 -35.94 -25.20 -12.32
N PHE A 4 -35.03 -26.16 -12.52
CA PHE A 4 -33.70 -25.93 -13.06
C PHE A 4 -33.55 -26.29 -14.55
N ASP A 5 -34.63 -26.59 -15.29
CA ASP A 5 -34.52 -26.95 -16.72
C ASP A 5 -33.92 -25.84 -17.60
N TRP A 6 -34.00 -24.58 -17.15
CA TRP A 6 -33.35 -23.47 -17.83
C TRP A 6 -31.81 -23.50 -17.72
N PHE A 7 -31.24 -24.26 -16.76
CA PHE A 7 -29.78 -24.45 -16.66
C PHE A 7 -29.21 -25.12 -17.92
N LYS A 8 -30.03 -25.91 -18.64
CA LYS A 8 -29.62 -26.48 -19.94
C LYS A 8 -29.34 -25.38 -20.98
N LYS A 9 -30.02 -24.23 -20.90
CA LYS A 9 -29.81 -23.09 -21.81
C LYS A 9 -28.49 -22.37 -21.58
N ILE A 10 -27.91 -22.51 -20.38
CA ILE A 10 -26.59 -21.96 -20.03
C ILE A 10 -25.49 -23.06 -20.08
N GLY A 11 -25.81 -24.24 -20.62
CA GLY A 11 -24.85 -25.30 -20.88
C GLY A 11 -24.69 -26.35 -19.77
N ALA A 12 -25.62 -26.44 -18.82
CA ALA A 12 -25.58 -27.50 -17.81
C ALA A 12 -25.93 -28.86 -18.44
N THR A 13 -25.25 -29.91 -17.97
CA THR A 13 -25.53 -31.29 -18.37
C THR A 13 -26.90 -31.75 -17.85
N ASP A 14 -27.52 -32.68 -18.56
CA ASP A 14 -28.83 -33.24 -18.17
C ASP A 14 -28.80 -33.87 -16.77
N GLU A 15 -27.69 -34.53 -16.41
CA GLU A 15 -27.47 -35.11 -15.09
C GLU A 15 -27.38 -34.03 -14.00
N ALA A 16 -26.65 -32.93 -14.25
CA ALA A 16 -26.56 -31.83 -13.30
C ALA A 16 -27.95 -31.22 -13.05
N VAL A 17 -28.75 -31.06 -14.09
CA VAL A 17 -30.12 -30.54 -13.98
C VAL A 17 -31.05 -31.51 -13.25
N ALA A 18 -30.90 -32.82 -13.48
CA ALA A 18 -31.66 -33.84 -12.75
C ALA A 18 -31.34 -33.81 -11.25
N VAL A 19 -30.05 -33.79 -10.88
CA VAL A 19 -29.61 -33.71 -9.48
C VAL A 19 -30.08 -32.42 -8.81
N LEU A 20 -29.99 -31.28 -9.52
CA LEU A 20 -30.49 -30.00 -9.02
C LEU A 20 -32.01 -30.02 -8.77
N ASN A 21 -32.78 -30.67 -9.65
CA ASN A 21 -34.23 -30.81 -9.51
C ASN A 21 -34.61 -31.80 -8.40
N ASP A 22 -33.87 -32.90 -8.23
CA ASP A 22 -34.11 -33.91 -7.18
C ASP A 22 -33.75 -33.38 -5.79
N GLN A 23 -32.73 -32.54 -5.69
CA GLN A 23 -32.19 -32.04 -4.43
C GLN A 23 -32.07 -30.50 -4.45
N PRO A 24 -33.19 -29.77 -4.35
CA PRO A 24 -33.17 -28.30 -4.41
C PRO A 24 -32.32 -27.66 -3.29
N TYR A 25 -32.16 -28.33 -2.14
CA TYR A 25 -31.29 -27.88 -1.06
C TYR A 25 -29.79 -27.91 -1.42
N LEU A 26 -29.38 -28.80 -2.34
CA LEU A 26 -28.00 -28.87 -2.81
C LEU A 26 -27.63 -27.60 -3.56
N PHE A 27 -28.54 -27.10 -4.41
CA PHE A 27 -28.35 -25.83 -5.11
C PHE A 27 -28.19 -24.67 -4.14
N THR A 28 -29.10 -24.53 -3.17
CA THR A 28 -29.03 -23.46 -2.17
C THR A 28 -27.71 -23.52 -1.38
N THR A 29 -27.27 -24.71 -1.01
CA THR A 29 -26.00 -24.91 -0.29
C THR A 29 -24.80 -24.44 -1.12
N LEU A 30 -24.73 -24.78 -2.41
CA LEU A 30 -23.67 -24.32 -3.31
C LEU A 30 -23.64 -22.78 -3.41
N ILE A 31 -24.80 -22.14 -3.50
CA ILE A 31 -24.89 -20.67 -3.52
C ILE A 31 -24.45 -20.07 -2.18
N VAL A 32 -24.88 -20.64 -1.05
CA VAL A 32 -24.46 -20.17 0.29
C VAL A 32 -22.95 -20.27 0.46
N VAL A 33 -22.35 -21.41 0.09
CA VAL A 33 -20.89 -21.59 0.16
C VAL A 33 -20.18 -20.55 -0.71
N LEU A 34 -20.66 -20.29 -1.93
CA LEU A 34 -20.08 -19.27 -2.80
C LEU A 34 -20.14 -17.87 -2.17
N VAL A 35 -21.28 -17.51 -1.56
CA VAL A 35 -21.45 -16.22 -0.87
C VAL A 35 -20.52 -16.12 0.34
N VAL A 36 -20.39 -17.18 1.13
CA VAL A 36 -19.47 -17.22 2.29
C VAL A 36 -18.03 -17.05 1.84
N LEU A 37 -17.58 -17.74 0.78
CA LEU A 37 -16.24 -17.60 0.24
C LEU A 37 -15.97 -16.16 -0.27
N ILE A 38 -16.95 -15.53 -0.91
CA ILE A 38 -16.82 -14.12 -1.34
C ILE A 38 -16.72 -13.20 -0.12
N LEU A 39 -17.57 -13.40 0.90
CA LEU A 39 -17.53 -12.63 2.14
C LEU A 39 -16.21 -12.79 2.86
N GLU A 40 -15.68 -14.01 2.96
CA GLU A 40 -14.35 -14.29 3.51
C GLU A 40 -13.26 -13.58 2.70
N GLY A 41 -13.30 -13.66 1.37
CA GLY A 41 -12.35 -12.95 0.50
C GLY A 41 -12.37 -11.44 0.68
N VAL A 42 -13.56 -10.85 0.78
CA VAL A 42 -13.74 -9.41 1.04
C VAL A 42 -13.30 -9.04 2.46
N LEU A 43 -13.58 -9.88 3.44
CA LEU A 43 -13.14 -9.68 4.83
C LEU A 43 -11.61 -9.73 4.93
N LEU A 44 -10.98 -10.72 4.30
CA LEU A 44 -9.53 -10.84 4.19
C LEU A 44 -8.93 -9.62 3.48
N TRP A 45 -9.53 -9.17 2.38
CA TRP A 45 -9.11 -7.96 1.68
C TRP A 45 -9.26 -6.69 2.54
N PHE A 46 -10.35 -6.58 3.30
CA PHE A 46 -10.59 -5.46 4.22
C PHE A 46 -9.56 -5.46 5.35
N ILE A 47 -9.29 -6.61 5.98
CA ILE A 47 -8.25 -6.74 7.00
C ILE A 47 -6.89 -6.44 6.40
N HIS A 48 -6.58 -6.95 5.21
CA HIS A 48 -5.35 -6.64 4.49
C HIS A 48 -5.22 -5.12 4.37
N TRP A 49 -6.18 -4.43 3.74
CA TRP A 49 -6.17 -2.98 3.58
C TRP A 49 -6.04 -2.20 4.91
N ALA A 50 -6.78 -2.60 5.95
CA ALA A 50 -6.75 -1.96 7.26
C ALA A 50 -5.43 -2.20 8.03
N THR A 51 -4.82 -3.38 7.86
CA THR A 51 -3.56 -3.78 8.51
C THR A 51 -2.32 -3.32 7.74
N PHE A 52 -2.44 -2.88 6.48
CA PHE A 52 -1.45 -2.00 5.82
C PHE A 52 -1.45 -0.60 6.44
N LYS A 53 -1.36 -0.56 7.76
CA LYS A 53 -1.14 0.62 8.57
C LYS A 53 0.10 1.33 7.99
N PRO A 54 -0.01 2.61 7.60
CA PRO A 54 1.04 3.39 6.98
C PRO A 54 2.13 3.75 8.01
N SER A 55 2.75 2.76 8.65
CA SER A 55 3.92 2.94 9.52
C SER A 55 5.13 3.48 8.76
N GLN A 56 4.97 3.80 7.47
CA GLN A 56 5.89 4.57 6.65
C GLN A 56 5.38 5.97 6.28
N LYS A 57 4.40 6.54 7.01
CA LYS A 57 4.45 7.98 7.28
C LYS A 57 5.61 8.22 8.24
N LYS A 58 6.83 8.10 7.69
CA LYS A 58 7.98 8.83 8.24
C LYS A 58 7.47 10.26 8.37
N ALA A 59 7.49 10.78 9.60
CA ALA A 59 7.20 12.17 9.87
C ALA A 59 7.90 13.02 8.78
N PRO A 60 7.25 14.06 8.21
CA PRO A 60 7.98 14.99 7.38
C PRO A 60 9.20 15.44 8.20
N LYS A 61 10.40 15.14 7.70
CA LYS A 61 11.64 15.68 8.27
C LYS A 61 11.50 17.19 8.19
N LYS A 62 11.04 17.80 9.28
CA LYS A 62 11.07 19.24 9.48
C LYS A 62 12.54 19.57 9.67
N GLY A 63 13.20 19.99 8.59
CA GLY A 63 14.59 20.45 8.66
C GLY A 63 15.51 19.91 7.57
N ALA A 64 15.19 20.19 6.31
CA ALA A 64 16.22 20.41 5.29
C ALA A 64 15.66 21.32 4.19
N ALA A 65 14.99 22.40 4.62
CA ALA A 65 14.83 23.55 3.74
C ALA A 65 16.22 24.12 3.52
N LYS A 66 16.61 24.15 2.24
CA LYS A 66 17.46 25.17 1.62
C LYS A 66 18.62 25.70 2.47
N SER A 67 19.83 25.39 1.99
CA SER A 67 20.94 26.35 2.00
C SER A 67 20.40 27.75 1.66
N GLY A 68 20.42 28.66 2.62
CA GLY A 68 19.92 30.00 2.41
C GLY A 68 19.68 30.77 3.69
N GLY A 69 20.76 31.33 4.25
CA GLY A 69 20.69 32.57 5.03
C GLY A 69 20.43 32.43 6.53
N GLY A 70 21.31 33.08 7.32
CA GLY A 70 21.14 33.32 8.76
C GLY A 70 22.04 32.40 9.59
N GLY A 71 23.28 32.75 9.94
CA GLY A 71 23.75 34.09 10.23
C GLY A 71 23.17 34.56 11.56
N GLY A 72 23.65 34.02 12.68
CA GLY A 72 23.26 34.49 14.00
C GLY A 72 23.59 33.47 15.09
N LEU A 73 24.24 33.94 16.15
CA LEU A 73 24.50 33.22 17.41
C LEU A 73 25.70 32.25 17.43
N LEU A 74 25.78 31.25 16.56
CA LEU A 74 26.89 30.25 16.63
C LEU A 74 28.27 30.82 16.22
N SER A 75 28.30 31.89 15.41
CA SER A 75 29.55 32.57 15.03
C SER A 75 30.08 33.53 16.09
N ARG A 76 29.28 33.89 17.12
CA ARG A 76 29.67 34.84 18.17
C ARG A 76 30.13 34.17 19.47
N LEU A 77 30.05 32.84 19.56
CA LEU A 77 30.41 32.06 20.75
C LEU A 77 31.76 31.33 20.61
N THR A 78 32.50 31.55 19.52
CA THR A 78 33.84 30.98 19.33
C THR A 78 34.90 32.07 19.59
N PRO A 79 35.39 32.24 20.83
CA PRO A 79 36.57 33.05 21.06
C PRO A 79 37.79 32.25 20.62
N GLY A 80 38.52 32.75 19.62
CA GLY A 80 39.89 32.33 19.36
C GLY A 80 40.04 31.05 18.53
N ARG A 81 40.10 31.21 17.21
CA ARG A 81 41.12 30.51 16.42
C ARG A 81 41.67 31.44 15.35
N SER A 82 42.60 32.27 15.81
CA SER A 82 43.68 32.83 15.00
C SER A 82 44.29 31.77 14.10
N GLY A 83 44.59 32.10 12.85
CA GLY A 83 45.51 31.28 12.06
C GLY A 83 45.39 31.39 10.56
N ALA A 84 45.97 32.47 10.02
CA ALA A 84 46.67 32.51 8.73
C ALA A 84 45.84 32.44 7.44
N ASP A 85 45.29 33.60 7.06
CA ASP A 85 45.32 34.05 5.67
C ASP A 85 46.78 34.19 5.22
N ASN A 86 47.21 33.44 4.21
CA ASN A 86 48.45 33.72 3.48
C ASN A 86 48.35 33.43 1.98
N THR A 87 47.18 33.68 1.39
CA THR A 87 46.98 33.79 -0.07
C THR A 87 47.47 35.13 -0.64
N ARG A 88 48.49 35.76 -0.02
CA ARG A 88 48.98 37.10 -0.38
C ARG A 88 50.47 37.16 -0.76
N ARG A 89 51.04 36.10 -1.37
CA ARG A 89 52.29 36.22 -2.15
C ARG A 89 52.06 35.77 -3.59
N ALA A 90 52.00 36.78 -4.44
CA ALA A 90 51.88 36.74 -5.89
C ALA A 90 53.19 36.21 -6.56
N PRO A 91 53.24 36.08 -7.90
CA PRO A 91 54.07 35.13 -8.66
C PRO A 91 55.51 35.59 -8.91
N GLY A 92 56.42 34.65 -9.19
CA GLY A 92 57.67 34.93 -9.91
C GLY A 92 58.89 34.08 -9.52
N GLY A 93 59.52 33.46 -10.53
CA GLY A 93 60.96 33.17 -10.55
C GLY A 93 61.35 31.70 -10.49
N SER A 94 61.64 31.12 -11.66
CA SER A 94 62.76 30.18 -11.83
C SER A 94 63.93 30.94 -12.43
#